data_AF-A0A7U3D3V5-F1
#
_entry.id   AF-A0A7U3D3V5-F1
#
_cell.length_a   1.000
_cell.length_b   1.000
_cell.length_c   1.000
_cell.angle_alpha   90.00
_cell.angle_beta   90.00
_cell.angle_gamma   90.00
#
_symmetry.space_group_name_H-M   'P 1'
#
loop_
_entity.id
_entity.type
_entity.pdbx_description
1 polymer ?
#
loop_
_entity_poly.entity_id
_entity_poly.type
_entity_poly.pdbx_seq_one_letter_code
_entity_poly.pdbx_strand_id
1 'polypeptide(L)'
;MLTPDDEGAFREIFAGEPGLIAELLSNENQYGKELSILLEEFFEYKKLKTEMATLQTRYAALNAEIYDLYMAVHSNAIIISATLAEHELMGNEPPDDMQEDAREILNEFLIFRGFR
;
A
#
# COMPACT_ATOMS: atom_id res chain seq x y z
N MET A 1 -25.28 4.07 -31.45
CA MET A 1 -25.64 5.31 -30.73
C MET A 1 -24.77 5.34 -29.49
N LEU A 2 -23.85 6.28 -29.43
CA LEU A 2 -22.93 6.47 -28.30
C LEU A 2 -23.69 6.89 -27.05
N THR A 3 -23.25 6.38 -25.91
CA THR A 3 -23.80 6.74 -24.60
C THR A 3 -23.14 8.01 -24.06
N PRO A 4 -23.77 8.70 -23.09
CA PRO A 4 -23.13 9.83 -22.40
C PRO A 4 -21.79 9.47 -21.76
N ASP A 5 -21.62 8.21 -21.34
CA ASP A 5 -20.38 7.72 -20.75
C ASP A 5 -19.26 7.60 -21.79
N ASP A 6 -19.59 7.22 -23.02
CA ASP A 6 -18.63 7.15 -24.13
C ASP A 6 -18.15 8.55 -24.55
N GLU A 7 -19.05 9.54 -24.59
CA GLU A 7 -18.68 10.93 -24.88
C GLU A 7 -17.77 11.52 -23.79
N GLY A 8 -18.04 11.17 -22.53
CA GLY A 8 -17.16 11.50 -21.39
C GLY A 8 -15.78 10.85 -21.52
N ALA A 9 -15.72 9.58 -21.92
CA ALA A 9 -14.47 8.87 -22.16
C ALA A 9 -13.65 9.52 -23.28
N PHE A 10 -14.26 9.86 -24.41
CA PHE A 10 -13.54 10.52 -25.51
C PHE A 10 -12.96 11.88 -25.12
N ARG A 11 -13.68 12.68 -24.33
CA ARG A 11 -13.17 13.96 -23.82
C ARG A 11 -11.95 13.80 -22.91
N GLU A 12 -11.87 12.69 -22.19
CA GLU A 12 -10.73 12.39 -21.33
C GLU A 12 -9.55 11.80 -22.12
N ILE A 13 -9.81 10.88 -23.05
CA ILE A 13 -8.79 10.27 -23.92
C ILE A 13 -8.12 11.34 -24.81
N PHE A 14 -8.93 12.20 -25.43
CA PHE A 14 -8.49 13.23 -26.36
C PHE A 14 -8.47 14.62 -25.72
N ALA A 15 -8.22 14.69 -24.41
CA ALA A 15 -8.14 15.95 -23.68
C ALA A 15 -7.07 16.86 -24.32
N GLY A 16 -7.52 17.96 -24.95
CA GLY A 16 -6.65 18.90 -25.68
C GLY A 16 -6.91 18.97 -27.19
N GLU A 17 -7.69 18.05 -27.76
CA GLU A 17 -8.00 18.01 -29.20
C GLU A 17 -9.52 18.01 -29.48
N PRO A 18 -10.24 19.10 -29.17
CA PRO A 18 -11.70 19.16 -29.32
C PRO A 18 -12.17 19.01 -30.78
N GLY A 19 -11.34 19.41 -31.75
CA GLY A 19 -11.62 19.23 -33.18
C GLY A 19 -11.59 17.77 -33.62
N LEU A 20 -10.71 16.97 -33.02
CA LEU A 20 -10.57 15.54 -33.33
C LEU A 20 -11.82 14.76 -32.86
N ILE A 21 -12.37 15.10 -31.70
CA ILE A 21 -13.59 14.45 -31.18
C ILE A 21 -14.75 14.65 -32.16
N ALA A 22 -14.95 15.87 -32.67
CA ALA A 22 -16.01 16.14 -33.65
C ALA A 22 -15.80 15.39 -34.98
N GLU A 23 -14.54 15.24 -35.42
CA GLU A 23 -14.19 14.50 -36.63
C GLU A 23 -14.41 12.99 -36.47
N LEU A 24 -14.02 12.41 -35.35
CA LEU A 24 -14.20 11.00 -35.04
C LEU A 24 -15.70 10.63 -34.92
N LEU A 25 -16.49 11.48 -34.27
CA LEU A 25 -17.93 11.28 -34.13
C LEU A 25 -18.69 11.44 -35.45
N SER A 26 -18.25 12.35 -36.32
CA SER A 26 -18.88 12.55 -37.64
C SER A 26 -18.50 11.48 -38.67
N ASN A 27 -17.44 10.71 -38.43
CA ASN A 27 -16.97 9.63 -39.29
C ASN A 27 -17.04 8.24 -38.62
N GLU A 28 -18.09 8.00 -37.82
CA GLU A 28 -18.30 6.74 -37.07
C GLU A 28 -18.21 5.49 -37.97
N ASN A 29 -18.65 5.57 -39.23
CA ASN A 29 -18.58 4.46 -40.19
C ASN A 29 -17.16 4.04 -40.58
N GLN A 30 -16.17 4.92 -40.42
CA GLN A 30 -14.78 4.65 -40.79
C GLN A 30 -13.94 4.16 -39.60
N TYR A 31 -14.27 4.61 -38.39
CA TYR A 31 -13.45 4.36 -37.19
C TYR A 31 -14.20 3.63 -36.07
N GLY A 32 -15.47 3.28 -36.26
CA GLY A 32 -16.34 2.79 -35.17
C GLY A 32 -15.82 1.53 -34.49
N LYS A 33 -15.14 0.62 -35.21
CA LYS A 33 -14.57 -0.59 -34.63
C LYS A 33 -13.37 -0.26 -33.72
N GLU A 34 -12.45 0.55 -34.21
CA GLU A 34 -11.26 0.99 -33.49
C GLU A 34 -11.63 1.83 -32.27
N LEU A 35 -12.63 2.72 -32.41
CA LEU A 35 -13.17 3.52 -31.32
C LEU A 35 -13.84 2.65 -30.25
N SER A 36 -14.55 1.58 -30.63
CA SER A 36 -15.12 0.62 -29.67
C SER A 36 -14.04 -0.08 -28.85
N ILE A 37 -12.96 -0.55 -29.51
CA ILE A 37 -11.83 -1.20 -28.83
C ILE A 37 -11.17 -0.22 -27.86
N LEU A 38 -10.94 1.02 -28.31
CA LEU A 38 -10.33 2.06 -27.49
C LEU A 38 -11.18 2.36 -26.24
N LEU A 39 -12.51 2.43 -26.37
CA LEU A 39 -13.42 2.64 -25.25
C LEU A 39 -13.35 1.46 -24.27
N GLU A 40 -13.38 0.22 -24.77
CA GLU A 40 -13.26 -0.99 -23.93
C GLU A 40 -11.95 -0.99 -23.13
N GLU A 41 -10.82 -0.74 -23.78
CA GLU A 41 -9.51 -0.66 -23.12
C GLU A 41 -9.46 0.48 -22.11
N PHE A 42 -10.05 1.64 -22.43
CA PHE A 42 -10.08 2.78 -21.54
C PHE A 42 -10.91 2.54 -20.28
N PHE A 43 -12.07 1.90 -20.39
CA PHE A 43 -12.88 1.54 -19.23
C PHE A 43 -12.19 0.48 -18.36
N GLU A 44 -11.53 -0.51 -18.95
CA GLU A 44 -10.75 -1.48 -18.19
C GLU A 44 -9.56 -0.82 -17.49
N TYR A 45 -8.85 0.10 -18.16
CA TYR A 45 -7.80 0.91 -17.55
C TYR A 45 -8.32 1.70 -16.34
N LYS A 46 -9.48 2.36 -16.45
CA LYS A 46 -10.08 3.10 -15.33
C LYS A 46 -10.37 2.20 -14.14
N LYS A 47 -10.98 1.04 -14.39
CA LYS A 47 -11.26 0.05 -13.35
C LYS A 47 -9.98 -0.40 -12.65
N LEU A 48 -8.96 -0.82 -13.41
CA LEU A 48 -7.66 -1.23 -12.86
C LEU A 48 -6.97 -0.11 -12.08
N LYS A 49 -7.06 1.13 -12.55
CA LYS A 49 -6.52 2.30 -11.85
C LYS A 49 -7.20 2.51 -10.49
N THR A 50 -8.52 2.35 -10.40
CA THR A 50 -9.27 2.45 -9.15
C THR A 50 -8.94 1.29 -8.19
N GLU A 51 -8.80 0.07 -8.72
CA GLU A 51 -8.37 -1.09 -7.93
C GLU A 51 -6.94 -0.89 -7.38
N MET A 52 -6.03 -0.39 -8.22
CA MET A 52 -4.66 -0.07 -7.82
C MET A 52 -4.62 0.99 -6.72
N ALA A 53 -5.40 2.08 -6.84
CA ALA A 53 -5.50 3.10 -5.82
C ALA A 53 -5.98 2.52 -4.48
N THR A 54 -6.99 1.65 -4.53
CA THR A 54 -7.51 0.94 -3.34
C THR A 54 -6.45 0.07 -2.68
N LEU A 55 -5.70 -0.71 -3.48
CA LEU A 55 -4.62 -1.54 -3.00
C LEU A 55 -3.48 -0.71 -2.39
N GLN A 56 -3.12 0.42 -3.00
CA GLN A 56 -2.11 1.33 -2.47
C GLN A 56 -2.51 1.91 -1.12
N THR A 57 -3.78 2.32 -0.96
CA THR A 57 -4.29 2.80 0.35
C THR A 57 -4.23 1.70 1.41
N ARG A 58 -4.64 0.47 1.07
CA ARG A 58 -4.56 -0.67 2.01
C ARG A 58 -3.12 -1.02 2.37
N TYR A 59 -2.21 -1.00 1.40
CA TYR A 59 -0.79 -1.22 1.62
C TYR A 59 -0.20 -0.16 2.56
N ALA A 60 -0.52 1.12 2.34
CA ALA A 60 -0.05 2.21 3.20
C ALA A 60 -0.55 2.04 4.65
N ALA A 61 -1.82 1.65 4.83
CA ALA A 61 -2.40 1.38 6.15
C ALA A 61 -1.69 0.22 6.87
N LEU A 62 -1.51 -0.92 6.18
CA LEU A 62 -0.80 -2.07 6.72
C LEU A 62 0.66 -1.74 7.06
N ASN A 63 1.34 -0.97 6.23
CA ASN A 63 2.71 -0.56 6.47
C ASN A 63 2.84 0.34 7.71
N ALA A 64 1.88 1.24 7.93
CA ALA A 64 1.81 2.04 9.15
C ALA A 64 1.56 1.17 10.39
N GLU A 65 0.62 0.22 10.32
CA GLU A 65 0.32 -0.70 11.42
C GLU A 65 1.53 -1.58 11.78
N ILE A 66 2.23 -2.11 10.78
CA ILE A 66 3.46 -2.90 10.99
C ILE A 66 4.54 -2.05 11.64
N TYR A 67 4.70 -0.80 11.19
CA TYR A 67 5.67 0.12 11.78
C TYR A 67 5.34 0.43 13.25
N ASP A 68 4.09 0.72 13.57
CA ASP A 68 3.66 0.99 14.95
C ASP A 68 3.87 -0.23 15.85
N LEU A 69 3.55 -1.43 15.36
CA LEU A 69 3.79 -2.68 16.08
C LEU A 69 5.29 -2.90 16.30
N TYR A 70 6.12 -2.69 15.27
CA TYR A 70 7.57 -2.76 15.37
C TYR A 70 8.09 -1.78 16.43
N MET A 71 7.60 -0.54 16.45
CA MET A 71 8.02 0.47 17.42
C MET A 71 7.59 0.13 18.85
N ALA A 72 6.38 -0.41 19.04
CA ALA A 72 5.90 -0.86 20.34
C ALA A 72 6.77 -2.00 20.88
N VAL A 73 7.06 -2.99 20.03
CA VAL A 73 7.95 -4.10 20.35
C VAL A 73 9.37 -3.61 20.68
N HIS A 74 9.92 -2.69 19.88
CA HIS A 74 11.24 -2.11 20.10
C HIS A 74 11.33 -1.36 21.44
N SER A 75 10.31 -0.57 21.77
CA SER A 75 10.20 0.13 23.05
C SER A 75 10.15 -0.85 24.22
N ASN A 76 9.34 -1.90 24.12
CA ASN A 76 9.23 -2.92 25.16
C ASN A 76 10.56 -3.67 25.37
N ALA A 77 11.29 -3.99 24.31
CA ALA A 77 12.61 -4.61 24.41
C ALA A 77 13.63 -3.72 25.15
N ILE A 78 13.60 -2.40 24.92
CA ILE A 78 14.43 -1.43 25.65
C ILE A 78 14.06 -1.44 27.13
N ILE A 79 12.76 -1.39 27.45
CA ILE A 79 12.28 -1.39 28.84
C ILE A 79 12.72 -2.66 29.57
N ILE A 80 12.50 -3.85 28.98
CA ILE A 80 12.92 -5.12 29.57
C ILE A 80 14.43 -5.12 29.83
N SER A 81 15.23 -4.72 28.83
CA SER A 81 16.68 -4.67 28.96
C SER A 81 17.14 -3.70 30.07
N ALA A 82 16.52 -2.53 30.17
CA ALA A 82 16.82 -1.53 31.19
C ALA A 82 16.44 -2.02 32.59
N THR A 83 15.25 -2.61 32.75
CA THR A 83 14.78 -3.16 34.03
C THR A 83 15.69 -4.29 34.51
N LEU A 84 16.12 -5.21 33.64
CA LEU A 84 17.08 -6.25 34.00
C LEU A 84 18.41 -5.66 34.49
N ALA A 85 18.95 -4.67 33.77
CA ALA A 85 20.19 -4.01 34.16
C ALA A 85 20.06 -3.25 35.49
N GLU A 86 18.91 -2.62 35.76
CA GLU A 86 18.64 -1.97 37.05
C GLU A 86 18.64 -2.97 38.20
N HIS A 87 17.98 -4.13 38.04
CA HIS A 87 17.96 -5.18 39.05
C HIS A 87 19.36 -5.74 39.34
N GLU A 88 20.16 -5.95 38.31
CA GLU A 88 21.57 -6.38 38.42
C GLU A 88 22.41 -5.34 39.19
N LEU A 89 22.27 -4.05 38.86
CA LEU A 89 22.96 -2.97 39.57
C LEU A 89 22.52 -2.83 41.04
N MET A 90 21.27 -3.17 41.36
CA MET A 90 20.74 -3.17 42.72
C MET A 90 21.14 -4.42 43.53
N GLY A 91 21.79 -5.41 42.90
CA GLY A 91 22.14 -6.69 43.53
C GLY A 91 20.93 -7.56 43.88
N ASN A 92 19.77 -7.26 43.31
CA ASN A 92 18.51 -7.99 43.48
C ASN A 92 18.10 -8.54 42.12
N GLU A 93 18.89 -9.48 41.62
CA GLU A 93 18.67 -10.13 40.34
C GLU A 93 17.34 -10.89 40.34
N PRO A 94 16.58 -10.85 39.24
CA PRO A 94 15.40 -11.68 39.09
C PRO A 94 15.79 -13.16 39.08
N PRO A 95 14.87 -14.06 39.45
CA PRO A 95 15.07 -15.51 39.29
C PRO A 95 15.56 -15.91 37.89
N ASP A 96 16.40 -16.94 37.80
CA ASP A 96 17.06 -17.37 36.55
C ASP A 96 16.07 -17.70 35.42
N ASP A 97 14.92 -18.28 35.76
CA ASP A 97 13.83 -18.59 34.82
C ASP A 97 13.25 -17.32 34.18
N MET A 98 13.04 -16.26 34.97
CA MET A 98 12.57 -14.97 34.44
C MET A 98 13.63 -14.28 33.57
N GLN A 99 14.91 -14.48 33.87
CA GLN A 99 16.01 -13.95 33.05
C GLN A 99 16.14 -14.70 31.72
N GLU A 100 15.92 -16.01 31.73
CA GLU A 100 15.91 -16.86 30.53
C GLU A 100 14.74 -16.47 29.61
N ASP A 101 13.53 -16.36 30.14
CA ASP A 101 12.34 -15.89 29.41
C ASP A 101 12.57 -14.52 28.78
N ALA A 102 13.14 -13.58 29.53
CA ALA A 102 13.43 -12.24 29.03
C ALA A 102 14.49 -12.25 27.93
N ARG A 103 15.50 -13.12 28.02
CA ARG A 103 16.51 -13.29 26.97
C ARG A 103 15.95 -13.94 25.73
N GLU A 104 15.05 -14.93 25.85
CA GLU A 104 14.35 -15.52 24.70
C GLU A 104 13.53 -14.47 23.97
N ILE A 105 12.72 -13.71 24.70
CA ILE A 105 11.92 -12.60 24.16
C ILE A 105 12.83 -11.58 23.44
N LEU A 106 13.93 -11.16 24.05
CA LEU A 106 14.88 -10.23 23.43
C LEU A 106 15.59 -10.80 22.20
N ASN A 107 15.92 -12.10 22.21
CA ASN A 107 16.56 -12.79 21.08
C ASN A 107 15.63 -12.92 19.87
N GLU A 108 14.35 -13.22 20.09
CA GLU A 108 13.35 -13.24 19.02
C GLU A 108 13.26 -11.87 18.31
N PHE A 109 13.45 -10.78 19.05
CA PHE A 109 13.45 -9.43 18.48
C PHE A 109 14.74 -9.05 17.74
N LEU A 110 15.88 -9.68 18.06
CA LEU A 110 17.15 -9.44 17.35
C LEU A 110 17.15 -10.04 15.93
N ILE A 111 16.37 -11.09 15.67
CA ILE A 111 16.26 -11.75 14.35
C ILE A 111 15.74 -10.77 13.27
N PHE A 112 14.91 -9.79 13.65
CA PHE A 112 14.41 -8.76 12.73
C PHE A 112 15.49 -7.79 12.20
N ARG A 113 16.71 -7.79 12.75
CA ARG A 113 17.84 -6.99 12.20
C ARG A 113 18.51 -7.61 10.96
N GLY A 114 18.14 -8.84 10.59
CA GLY A 114 18.73 -9.57 9.46
C GLY A 114 18.27 -9.13 8.06
N PHE A 115 17.25 -8.28 7.95
CA PHE A 115 16.84 -7.67 6.68
C PHE A 115 17.58 -6.34 6.46
N ARG A 116 18.81 -6.43 5.95
CA ARG A 116 19.52 -5.32 5.31
C ARG A 116 19.78 -5.66 3.85
#